data_AF-A0A4P8J330-F1
#
_entry.id   AF-A0A4P8J330-F1
#
_cell.length_a   1.000
_cell.length_b   1.000
_cell.length_c   1.000
_cell.angle_alpha   90.00
_cell.angle_beta   90.00
_cell.angle_gamma   90.00
#
_symmetry.space_group_name_H-M   'P 1'
#
loop_
_entity.id
_entity.type
_entity.pdbx_description
1 polymer ?
#
loop_
_entity_poly.entity_id
_entity_poly.type
_entity_poly.pdbx_seq_one_letter_code
_entity_poly.pdbx_strand_id
1 'polypeptide(L)'
;MLEVQYEALVDDLEGTARKMLAHCGLDWDERCLAFDQTRRQVATASASQVRQPLYRTSLQRWRPADDLLKPLLDGLGPDLLG
;
A
#
# COMPACT_ATOMS: atom_id res chain seq x y z
N MET A 1 -14.67 8.87 -9.12
CA MET A 1 -13.55 8.65 -8.19
C MET A 1 -12.99 7.27 -8.49
N LEU A 2 -11.67 7.14 -8.65
CA LEU A 2 -11.01 5.85 -8.81
C LEU A 2 -10.57 5.33 -7.43
N GLU A 3 -10.94 4.10 -7.10
CA GLU A 3 -10.44 3.40 -5.92
C GLU A 3 -9.29 2.48 -6.34
N VAL A 4 -8.20 2.50 -5.56
CA VAL A 4 -7.00 1.70 -5.81
C VAL A 4 -6.75 0.83 -4.59
N GLN A 5 -6.90 -0.48 -4.76
CA GLN A 5 -6.57 -1.43 -3.70
C GLN A 5 -5.05 -1.65 -3.66
N TYR A 6 -4.47 -1.55 -2.47
CA TYR A 6 -3.02 -1.63 -2.28
C TYR A 6 -2.48 -2.99 -2.74
N GLU A 7 -3.17 -4.08 -2.37
CA GLU A 7 -2.82 -5.44 -2.74
C GLU A 7 -2.76 -5.61 -4.27
N ALA A 8 -3.77 -5.09 -4.99
CA ALA A 8 -3.81 -5.15 -6.44
C ALA A 8 -2.68 -4.32 -7.10
N LEU A 9 -2.32 -3.18 -6.51
CA LEU A 9 -1.19 -2.37 -6.97
C LEU A 9 0.14 -3.11 -6.75
N VAL A 10 0.30 -3.80 -5.61
CA VAL A 10 1.49 -4.59 -5.31
C VAL A 10 1.62 -5.81 -6.23
N ASP A 11 0.49 -6.39 -6.64
CA ASP A 11 0.44 -7.52 -7.58
C ASP A 11 0.69 -7.09 -9.04
N ASP A 12 0.15 -5.94 -9.46
CA ASP A 12 0.27 -5.41 -10.82
C ASP A 12 0.44 -3.88 -10.80
N LEU A 13 1.69 -3.44 -10.64
CA LEU A 13 2.04 -2.03 -10.60
C LEU A 13 1.78 -1.33 -11.94
N GLU A 14 2.19 -1.94 -13.05
CA GLU A 14 2.08 -1.33 -14.38
C GLU A 14 0.62 -1.15 -14.77
N GLY A 15 -0.19 -2.21 -14.68
CA GLY A 15 -1.60 -2.15 -15.03
C GLY A 15 -2.37 -1.18 -14.13
N THR A 16 -2.04 -1.12 -12.83
CA THR A 16 -2.63 -0.15 -11.91
C THR A 16 -2.21 1.28 -12.23
N ALA A 17 -0.92 1.53 -12.45
CA ALA A 17 -0.41 2.86 -12.78
C ALA A 17 -0.99 3.39 -14.11
N ARG A 18 -1.11 2.54 -15.14
CA ARG A 18 -1.77 2.89 -16.41
C ARG A 18 -3.23 3.30 -16.20
N LYS A 19 -4.00 2.56 -15.38
CA LYS A 19 -5.38 2.91 -15.04
C LYS A 19 -5.46 4.25 -14.32
N MET A 20 -4.55 4.51 -13.38
CA MET A 20 -4.48 5.79 -12.65
C MET A 20 -4.20 6.96 -13.61
N LEU A 21 -3.20 6.84 -14.49
CA LEU A 21 -2.86 7.88 -15.45
C LEU A 21 -4.00 8.13 -16.44
N ALA A 22 -4.61 7.07 -16.99
CA ALA A 22 -5.77 7.20 -17.88
C ALA A 22 -6.96 7.90 -17.20
N HIS A 23 -7.22 7.59 -15.92
CA HIS A 23 -8.25 8.28 -15.15
C HIS A 23 -7.95 9.78 -14.96
N CYS A 24 -6.68 10.14 -14.84
CA CYS A 24 -6.22 11.53 -14.75
C CYS A 24 -6.05 12.23 -16.11
N GLY A 25 -6.24 11.52 -17.24
CA GLY A 25 -5.98 12.06 -18.58
C GLY A 25 -4.50 12.33 -18.86
N LEU A 26 -3.60 11.58 -18.23
CA LEU A 26 -2.15 11.70 -18.36
C LEU A 26 -1.57 10.59 -19.25
N ASP A 27 -0.50 10.91 -19.97
CA ASP A 27 0.24 9.94 -20.79
C ASP A 27 1.07 8.97 -19.93
N TRP A 28 1.33 7.79 -20.47
CA TRP A 28 2.19 6.79 -19.85
C TRP A 28 3.67 7.17 -19.91
N ASP A 29 4.40 6.86 -18.83
CA ASP A 29 5.85 6.99 -18.77
C ASP A 29 6.45 5.80 -17.99
N GLU A 30 7.49 5.16 -18.54
CA GLU A 30 8.16 4.01 -17.91
C GLU A 30 8.75 4.35 -16.54
N ARG A 31 9.06 5.62 -16.27
CA ARG A 31 9.52 6.10 -14.95
C ARG A 31 8.52 5.83 -13.84
N CYS A 32 7.24 5.59 -14.14
CA CYS A 32 6.25 5.14 -13.16
C CYS A 32 6.63 3.81 -12.51
N LEU A 33 7.36 2.94 -13.20
CA LEU A 33 7.85 1.66 -12.67
C LEU A 33 9.14 1.82 -11.85
N ALA A 34 9.90 2.88 -12.10
CA ALA A 34 11.16 3.21 -11.43
C ALA A 34 10.97 4.33 -10.39
N PHE A 35 9.85 4.32 -9.66
CA PHE A 35 9.49 5.39 -8.72
C PHE A 35 10.54 5.58 -7.62
N ASP A 36 11.21 4.50 -7.21
CA ASP A 36 12.25 4.46 -6.18
C ASP A 36 13.53 5.22 -6.59
N GLN A 37 13.74 5.44 -7.90
CA GLN A 37 14.89 6.15 -8.44
C GLN A 37 14.72 7.69 -8.44
N THR A 38 13.57 8.18 -8.00
CA THR A 38 13.25 9.60 -7.98
C THR A 38 14.20 10.37 -7.04
N ARG A 39 14.86 11.41 -7.55
CA ARG A 39 15.82 12.23 -6.78
C ARG A 39 15.18 13.24 -5.82
N ARG A 40 13.86 13.40 -5.86
CA ARG A 40 13.11 14.32 -5.00
C ARG A 40 13.29 13.95 -3.52
N GLN A 41 13.41 14.95 -2.66
CA GLN A 41 13.38 14.72 -1.23
C GLN A 41 11.96 14.33 -0.78
N VAL A 42 11.88 13.26 0.01
CA VAL A 42 10.65 12.77 0.64
C VAL A 42 10.84 12.95 2.14
N ALA A 43 10.14 13.93 2.73
CA ALA A 43 10.27 14.30 4.14
C ALA A 43 9.06 13.81 4.95
N THR A 44 8.66 12.56 4.75
CA THR A 44 7.54 11.90 5.45
C THR A 44 8.05 10.73 6.27
N ALA A 45 7.26 10.26 7.25
CA ALA A 45 7.59 9.07 8.04
C ALA A 45 7.80 7.81 7.18
N SER A 46 7.21 7.77 5.97
CA SER A 46 7.33 6.69 5.00
C SER A 46 8.52 6.83 4.03
N ALA A 47 9.41 7.81 4.23
CA ALA A 47 10.48 8.12 3.28
C ALA A 47 11.41 6.92 2.98
N SER A 48 11.75 6.13 4.00
CA SER A 48 12.56 4.93 3.84
C SER A 48 11.83 3.82 3.06
N GLN A 49 10.51 3.74 3.19
CA GLN A 49 9.68 2.74 2.51
C GLN A 49 9.49 3.06 1.03
N VAL A 50 9.23 4.33 0.70
CA VAL A 50 8.99 4.78 -0.69
C VAL A 50 10.28 4.77 -1.54
N ARG A 51 11.45 4.75 -0.90
CA ARG A 51 12.77 4.66 -1.56
C ARG A 51 13.23 3.24 -1.86
N GLN A 52 12.37 2.25 -1.63
CA GLN A 52 12.65 0.86 -2.00
C GLN A 52 11.82 0.46 -3.21
N PRO A 53 12.31 -0.48 -4.04
CA PRO A 53 11.49 -1.15 -5.04
C PRO A 53 10.23 -1.74 -4.40
N LEU A 54 9.18 -1.92 -5.18
CA LEU A 54 7.92 -2.49 -4.68
C LEU A 54 8.17 -3.85 -4.01
N TYR A 55 7.74 -3.98 -2.76
CA TYR A 55 7.95 -5.18 -1.96
C TYR A 55 6.65 -5.68 -1.34
N ARG A 56 6.57 -7.00 -1.16
CA ARG A 56 5.36 -7.69 -0.65
C ARG A 56 5.34 -7.86 0.87
N THR A 57 6.42 -7.52 1.56
CA THR A 57 6.60 -7.79 3.01
C THR A 57 5.67 -6.97 3.92
N SER A 58 5.00 -5.93 3.38
CA SER A 58 3.98 -5.16 4.08
C SER A 58 2.55 -5.73 3.93
N LEU A 59 2.33 -6.69 3.03
CA LEU A 59 1.02 -7.32 2.86
C LEU A 59 0.60 -8.03 4.16
N GLN A 60 -0.65 -7.85 4.56
CA GLN A 60 -1.26 -8.48 5.76
C GLN A 60 -0.57 -8.18 7.09
N ARG A 61 0.37 -7.22 7.15
CA ARG A 61 1.09 -6.86 8.39
C ARG A 61 0.18 -6.28 9.48
N TRP A 62 -1.02 -5.84 9.10
CA TRP A 62 -2.06 -5.37 10.01
C TRP A 62 -2.75 -6.49 10.79
N ARG A 63 -2.61 -7.75 10.36
CA ARG A 63 -3.08 -8.93 11.09
C ARG A 63 -1.95 -9.39 12.02
N PRO A 64 -1.92 -8.98 13.29
CA PRO A 64 -0.97 -9.57 14.23
C PRO A 64 -1.30 -11.05 14.42
N ALA A 65 -0.38 -11.81 15.02
CA ALA A 65 -0.70 -13.13 15.51
C ALA A 65 -1.90 -13.02 16.47
N ASP A 66 -2.96 -13.78 16.19
CA ASP A 66 -4.24 -13.72 16.92
C ASP A 66 -4.03 -13.77 18.44
N ASP A 67 -3.04 -14.52 18.91
CA ASP A 67 -2.68 -14.68 20.32
C ASP A 67 -2.29 -13.36 21.01
N LEU A 68 -1.70 -12.40 20.30
CA LEU A 68 -1.28 -11.12 20.87
C LEU A 68 -2.46 -10.15 21.08
N LEU A 69 -3.47 -10.23 20.21
CA LEU A 69 -4.67 -9.40 20.34
C LEU A 69 -5.77 -10.07 21.16
N LYS A 70 -5.71 -11.39 21.35
CA LYS A 70 -6.72 -12.16 22.07
C LYS A 70 -7.11 -11.56 23.43
N PRO A 71 -6.18 -11.15 24.32
CA PRO A 71 -6.55 -10.55 25.60
C PRO A 71 -7.31 -9.22 25.48
N LEU A 72 -6.99 -8.43 24.44
CA LEU A 72 -7.68 -7.17 24.17
C LEU A 72 -9.09 -7.42 23.62
N LEU A 73 -9.22 -8.34 22.66
CA LEU A 73 -10.50 -8.71 22.05
C LEU A 73 -11.44 -9.33 23.10
N ASP A 74 -10.92 -10.22 23.95
CA ASP A 74 -11.68 -10.85 25.04
C ASP A 74 -12.17 -9.81 26.06
N GLY A 75 -11.38 -8.76 26.33
CA GLY A 75 -11.73 -7.69 27.27
C GLY A 75 -12.70 -6.64 26.73
N LEU A 76 -12.75 -6.45 25.42
CA LEU A 76 -13.65 -5.48 24.76
C LEU A 76 -15.08 -6.00 24.57
N GLY A 77 -15.28 -7.32 24.72
CA GLY A 77 -16.59 -7.96 24.62
C GLY A 77 -17.06 -8.19 23.17
N PRO A 78 -18.07 -9.08 22.98
CA PRO A 78 -18.49 -9.55 21.66
C PRO A 78 -19.17 -8.49 20.78
N ASP A 79 -19.66 -7.39 21.37
CA ASP A 79 -20.42 -6.35 20.66
C ASP A 79 -19.59 -5.53 19.65
N LEU A 80 -18.25 -5.64 19.71
CA LEU A 80 -17.31 -4.95 18.80
C LEU A 80 -16.78 -5.83 17.67
N LEU A 81 -17.15 -7.12 17.61
CA LEU A 81 -16.69 -8.08 16.60
C LEU A 81 -17.70 -8.28 15.44
N GLY A 82 -18.74 -7.45 15.37
CA GLY A 82 -19.82 -7.48 14.37
C GLY A 82 -19.58 -6.58 13.17
#